data_AF-Q0D3U8-F1
#
_entry.id   AF-Q0D3U8-F1
#
_cell.length_a   1.000
_cell.length_b   1.000
_cell.length_c   1.000
_cell.angle_alpha   90.00
_cell.angle_beta   90.00
_cell.angle_gamma   90.00
#
_symmetry.space_group_name_H-M   'P 1'
#
loop_
_entity.id
_entity.type
_entity.pdbx_description
1 polymer ?
#
loop_
_entity_poly.entity_id
_entity_poly.type
_entity_poly.pdbx_seq_one_letter_code
_entity_poly.pdbx_strand_id
1 'polypeptide(L)'
;MINAAGQLLLRGRSRGVRPMFSSGLADRSFSSSASSSRKLDGKVAVITGAASGIGEATAKEFVRNGAKVILADIQDDLGRAVAGELGADAASYTHCDVTVEADVAAAVDLAVARHGRLDVVYSNAGIAGGAPPATLAALDLDDYDRVMAVNARSMVACLKHAARVMAPRRAGCILCTASSTAVLGNIGPLAYSMSKAAVVGMVQTVLEV
;
A
#
# COMPACT_ATOMS: atom_id res chain seq x y z
N MET A 1 -1.41 -14.98 1.36
CA MET A 1 -0.96 -13.58 1.22
C MET A 1 0.34 -13.41 2.01
N ILE A 2 1.47 -13.22 1.34
CA ILE A 2 2.70 -12.75 2.00
C ILE A 2 2.67 -11.22 1.84
N ASN A 3 2.32 -10.50 2.90
CA ASN A 3 2.48 -9.05 2.93
C ASN A 3 3.97 -8.74 3.06
N ALA A 4 4.62 -8.40 1.95
CA ALA A 4 5.95 -7.80 1.98
C ALA A 4 5.82 -6.33 2.42
N ALA A 5 5.65 -6.09 3.73
CA ALA A 5 5.70 -4.75 4.29
C ALA A 5 7.17 -4.34 4.46
N GLY A 6 7.72 -3.64 3.47
CA GLY A 6 9.01 -2.97 3.60
C GLY A 6 8.88 -1.72 4.47
N GLN A 7 9.22 -1.81 5.75
CA GLN A 7 9.38 -0.60 6.59
C GLN A 7 10.67 0.10 6.17
N LEU A 8 10.56 1.18 5.38
CA LEU A 8 11.65 2.14 5.19
C LEU A 8 11.85 2.92 6.49
N LEU A 9 12.51 2.30 7.48
CA LEU A 9 12.95 2.96 8.70
C LEU A 9 14.28 3.66 8.39
N LEU A 10 14.21 4.97 8.15
CA LEU A 10 15.36 5.87 8.07
C LEU A 10 16.07 5.97 9.44
N ARG A 11 16.73 4.91 9.90
CA ARG A 11 17.57 4.92 11.11
C ARG A 11 18.92 4.29 10.81
N GLY A 12 19.96 5.02 11.22
CA GLY A 12 21.37 4.66 11.04
C GLY A 12 21.71 3.30 11.64
N ARG A 13 22.58 2.58 10.92
CA ARG A 13 23.15 1.27 11.26
C ARG A 13 23.67 1.21 12.71
N SER A 14 23.26 0.19 13.43
CA SER A 14 24.09 -0.44 14.46
C SER A 14 23.98 -1.96 14.34
N ARG A 15 25.14 -2.60 14.16
CA ARG A 15 25.33 -4.05 14.03
C ARG A 15 25.12 -4.73 15.38
N GLY A 16 24.53 -5.93 15.37
CA GLY A 16 24.47 -6.80 16.54
C GLY A 16 23.72 -8.10 16.27
N VAL A 17 24.43 -9.11 15.77
CA VAL A 17 23.97 -10.50 15.67
C VAL A 17 24.16 -11.17 17.04
N ARG A 18 23.11 -11.80 17.58
CA ARG A 18 23.23 -12.98 18.46
C ARG A 18 21.95 -13.84 18.40
N PRO A 19 22.07 -15.17 18.21
CA PRO A 19 20.93 -16.09 18.28
C PRO A 19 20.74 -16.58 19.73
N MET A 20 19.50 -16.82 20.14
CA MET A 20 19.22 -17.59 21.35
C MET A 20 17.94 -18.40 21.13
N PHE A 21 18.11 -19.69 20.85
CA PHE A 21 17.05 -20.67 20.97
C PHE A 21 16.74 -20.86 22.46
N SER A 22 15.50 -20.62 22.87
CA SER A 22 14.97 -21.16 24.12
C SER A 22 13.51 -21.54 23.92
N SER A 23 13.29 -22.85 23.95
CA SER A 23 11.99 -23.52 24.02
C SER A 23 11.25 -23.12 25.29
N GLY A 24 10.09 -22.48 25.12
CA GLY A 24 9.17 -22.13 26.19
C GLY A 24 7.76 -22.04 25.64
N LEU A 25 7.15 -23.19 25.33
CA LEU A 25 5.72 -23.32 25.05
C LEU A 25 4.98 -23.19 26.39
N ALA A 26 4.71 -21.95 26.80
CA ALA A 26 3.85 -21.65 27.94
C ALA A 26 2.81 -20.61 27.51
N ASP A 27 1.66 -21.14 27.12
CA ASP A 27 0.31 -20.62 27.32
C ASP A 27 0.17 -19.09 27.42
N ARG A 28 0.26 -18.41 26.27
CA ARG A 28 -0.19 -17.02 26.17
C ARG A 28 -1.69 -17.01 25.94
N SER A 29 -2.44 -17.04 27.03
CA SER A 29 -3.83 -16.60 27.03
C SER A 29 -3.91 -15.22 26.37
N PHE A 30 -4.63 -15.13 25.24
CA PHE A 30 -4.94 -13.87 24.59
C PHE A 30 -5.87 -13.07 25.50
N SER A 31 -5.29 -12.30 26.42
CA SER A 31 -6.04 -11.28 27.15
C SER A 31 -6.47 -10.22 26.14
N SER A 32 -7.72 -10.31 25.70
CA SER A 32 -8.44 -9.24 25.01
C SER A 32 -8.71 -8.13 26.02
N SER A 33 -7.66 -7.42 26.45
CA SER A 33 -7.86 -6.05 26.88
C SER A 33 -8.08 -5.27 25.60
N ALA A 34 -9.35 -5.12 25.22
CA ALA A 34 -9.79 -4.15 24.24
C ALA A 34 -9.58 -2.74 24.82
N SER A 35 -8.34 -2.40 25.21
CA SER A 35 -7.91 -1.02 25.18
C SER A 35 -8.16 -0.58 23.75
N SER A 36 -9.02 0.40 23.57
CA SER A 36 -9.30 1.09 22.31
C SER A 36 -8.00 1.67 21.78
N SER A 37 -7.13 0.82 21.24
CA SER A 37 -5.77 1.17 20.95
C SER A 37 -5.82 2.03 19.71
N ARG A 38 -5.86 3.35 19.88
CA ARG A 38 -5.71 4.31 18.79
C ARG A 38 -4.25 4.32 18.35
N LYS A 39 -3.78 3.20 17.81
CA LYS A 39 -2.36 2.96 17.47
C LYS A 39 -1.85 3.92 16.40
N LEU A 40 -2.77 4.50 15.62
CA LEU A 40 -2.49 5.44 14.54
C LEU A 40 -3.03 6.84 14.86
N ASP A 41 -3.25 7.16 16.14
CA ASP A 41 -3.70 8.49 16.55
C ASP A 41 -2.77 9.58 16.01
N GLY A 42 -3.36 10.58 15.38
CA GLY A 42 -2.62 11.69 14.76
C GLY A 42 -1.78 11.31 13.53
N LYS A 43 -1.89 10.07 13.01
CA LYS A 43 -1.24 9.67 11.76
C LYS A 43 -2.09 10.03 10.56
N VAL A 44 -1.42 10.39 9.47
CA VAL A 44 -2.07 10.67 8.19
C VAL A 44 -1.66 9.62 7.18
N ALA A 45 -2.63 9.01 6.51
CA ALA A 45 -2.40 7.99 5.50
C ALA A 45 -3.02 8.37 4.15
N VAL A 46 -2.35 8.05 3.05
CA VAL A 46 -2.94 7.98 1.70
C VAL A 46 -3.06 6.52 1.33
N ILE A 47 -4.24 6.08 0.91
CA ILE A 47 -4.49 4.69 0.49
C ILE A 47 -5.02 4.72 -0.94
N THR A 48 -4.30 4.09 -1.86
CA THR A 48 -4.75 3.94 -3.25
C THR A 48 -5.61 2.69 -3.41
N GLY A 49 -6.61 2.69 -4.28
CA GLY A 49 -7.54 1.56 -4.40
C GLY A 49 -8.41 1.43 -3.15
N ALA A 50 -8.76 2.57 -2.53
CA ALA A 50 -9.43 2.63 -1.23
C ALA A 50 -10.95 2.60 -1.31
N ALA A 51 -11.55 2.64 -2.51
CA ALA A 51 -12.99 2.59 -2.66
C ALA A 51 -13.59 1.19 -2.43
N SER A 52 -12.76 0.13 -2.47
CA SER A 52 -13.23 -1.23 -2.24
C SER A 52 -12.15 -2.18 -1.69
N GLY A 53 -12.59 -3.38 -1.27
CA GLY A 53 -11.73 -4.52 -1.00
C GLY A 53 -10.70 -4.27 0.11
N ILE A 54 -9.44 -4.64 -0.15
CA ILE A 54 -8.35 -4.52 0.84
C ILE A 54 -8.10 -3.05 1.21
N GLY A 55 -8.19 -2.14 0.25
CA GLY A 55 -7.94 -0.71 0.50
C GLY A 55 -9.01 -0.09 1.38
N GLU A 56 -10.28 -0.36 1.09
CA GLU A 56 -11.42 0.09 1.91
C GLU A 56 -11.34 -0.48 3.34
N ALA A 57 -11.11 -1.78 3.48
CA ALA A 57 -10.98 -2.42 4.79
C ALA A 57 -9.82 -1.82 5.60
N THR A 58 -8.71 -1.51 4.92
CA THR A 58 -7.56 -0.85 5.55
C THR A 58 -7.89 0.58 5.96
N ALA A 59 -8.60 1.34 5.13
CA ALA A 59 -9.06 2.69 5.46
C ALA A 59 -9.96 2.68 6.70
N LYS A 60 -10.94 1.77 6.73
CA LYS A 60 -11.83 1.53 7.88
C LYS A 60 -11.04 1.22 9.15
N GLU A 61 -10.07 0.30 9.08
CA GLU A 61 -9.25 -0.05 10.24
C GLU A 61 -8.33 1.10 10.68
N PHE A 62 -7.75 1.85 9.74
CA PHE A 62 -6.90 3.00 10.05
C PHE A 62 -7.67 4.09 10.80
N VAL A 63 -8.87 4.44 10.32
CA VAL A 63 -9.76 5.41 10.98
C VAL A 63 -10.18 4.91 12.36
N ARG A 64 -10.54 3.63 12.51
CA ARG A 64 -10.83 3.02 13.82
C ARG A 64 -9.66 3.17 14.81
N ASN A 65 -8.43 3.20 14.31
CA ASN A 65 -7.22 3.39 15.11
C ASN A 65 -6.77 4.86 15.24
N GLY A 66 -7.61 5.84 14.87
CA GLY A 66 -7.36 7.28 15.08
C GLY A 66 -6.62 8.00 13.94
N ALA A 67 -6.37 7.33 12.81
CA ALA A 67 -5.72 7.96 11.67
C ALA A 67 -6.68 8.90 10.92
N LYS A 68 -6.08 9.85 10.20
CA LYS A 68 -6.72 10.58 9.10
C LYS A 68 -6.36 9.90 7.78
N VAL A 69 -7.33 9.68 6.91
CA VAL A 69 -7.12 8.91 5.67
C VAL A 69 -7.58 9.70 4.44
N ILE A 70 -6.69 9.83 3.46
CA ILE A 70 -7.04 10.21 2.09
C ILE A 70 -7.32 8.92 1.31
N LEU A 71 -8.57 8.74 0.88
CA LEU A 71 -8.96 7.67 -0.04
C LEU A 71 -8.70 8.12 -1.47
N ALA A 72 -7.77 7.45 -2.14
CA ALA A 72 -7.42 7.69 -3.52
C ALA A 72 -7.92 6.52 -4.38
N ASP A 73 -8.81 6.78 -5.33
CA ASP A 73 -9.38 5.75 -6.19
C ASP A 73 -9.92 6.38 -7.48
N ILE A 74 -10.18 5.56 -8.50
CA ILE A 74 -10.83 5.98 -9.75
C ILE A 74 -12.36 5.91 -9.67
N GLN A 75 -12.90 5.13 -8.72
CA GLN A 75 -14.34 4.95 -8.54
C GLN A 75 -14.93 6.04 -7.65
N ASP A 76 -15.21 7.19 -8.26
CA ASP A 76 -15.65 8.41 -7.58
C ASP A 76 -16.81 8.21 -6.61
N ASP A 77 -17.89 7.56 -7.04
CA ASP A 77 -19.10 7.42 -6.23
C ASP A 77 -18.86 6.49 -5.04
N LEU A 78 -18.16 5.38 -5.25
CA LEU A 78 -17.81 4.44 -4.18
C LEU A 78 -16.82 5.08 -3.19
N GLY A 79 -15.80 5.77 -3.69
CA GLY A 79 -14.81 6.44 -2.85
C GLY A 79 -15.42 7.54 -1.98
N ARG A 80 -16.35 8.33 -2.55
CA ARG A 80 -17.12 9.32 -1.79
C ARG A 80 -18.05 8.68 -0.76
N ALA A 81 -18.71 7.58 -1.10
CA ALA A 81 -19.56 6.85 -0.16
C ALA A 81 -18.75 6.34 1.05
N VAL A 82 -17.60 5.70 0.83
CA VAL A 82 -16.72 5.23 1.91
C VAL A 82 -16.21 6.40 2.76
N ALA A 83 -15.80 7.51 2.13
CA ALA A 83 -15.38 8.71 2.89
C ALA A 83 -16.52 9.27 3.75
N GLY A 84 -17.76 9.25 3.25
CA GLY A 84 -18.96 9.64 3.97
C GLY A 84 -19.24 8.74 5.18
N GLU A 85 -19.14 7.42 5.01
CA GLU A 85 -19.28 6.44 6.10
C GLU A 85 -18.25 6.66 7.23
N LEU A 86 -17.01 7.03 6.85
CA LEU A 86 -15.92 7.26 7.80
C LEU A 86 -15.96 8.63 8.49
N GLY A 87 -16.73 9.58 7.94
CA GLY A 87 -16.87 10.94 8.44
C GLY A 87 -15.80 11.90 7.93
N ALA A 88 -16.23 13.12 7.57
CA ALA A 88 -15.40 14.15 6.92
C ALA A 88 -14.18 14.62 7.74
N ASP A 89 -14.23 14.44 9.06
CA ASP A 89 -13.10 14.72 9.94
C ASP A 89 -12.00 13.68 9.82
N ALA A 90 -12.35 12.41 9.63
CA ALA A 90 -11.42 11.30 9.64
C ALA A 90 -10.96 10.91 8.22
N ALA A 91 -11.82 11.11 7.22
CA ALA A 91 -11.53 10.65 5.88
C ALA A 91 -11.96 11.65 4.80
N SER A 92 -11.23 11.64 3.69
CA SER A 92 -11.60 12.40 2.50
C SER A 92 -11.22 11.68 1.23
N TYR A 93 -12.04 11.85 0.21
CA TYR A 93 -11.85 11.23 -1.09
C TYR A 93 -11.13 12.17 -2.07
N THR A 94 -10.29 11.60 -2.93
CA THR A 94 -9.72 12.26 -4.10
C THR A 94 -9.70 11.29 -5.27
N HIS A 95 -10.09 11.77 -6.46
CA HIS A 95 -9.93 11.01 -7.68
C HIS A 95 -8.44 10.77 -7.92
N CYS A 96 -8.05 9.53 -8.18
CA CYS A 96 -6.67 9.21 -8.46
C CYS A 96 -6.56 7.98 -9.36
N ASP A 97 -6.33 8.20 -10.65
CA ASP A 97 -5.80 7.16 -11.52
C ASP A 97 -4.31 7.00 -11.23
N VAL A 98 -3.95 5.88 -10.62
CA VAL A 98 -2.55 5.61 -10.24
C VAL A 98 -1.62 5.42 -11.46
N THR A 99 -2.16 5.26 -12.66
CA THR A 99 -1.40 5.28 -13.92
C THR A 99 -1.06 6.71 -14.36
N VAL A 100 -1.77 7.72 -13.86
CA VAL A 100 -1.47 9.13 -14.06
C VAL A 100 -0.61 9.64 -12.91
N GLU A 101 0.65 9.97 -13.20
CA GLU A 101 1.59 10.41 -12.15
C GLU A 101 1.12 11.67 -11.43
N ALA A 102 0.50 12.60 -12.16
CA ALA A 102 -0.03 13.84 -11.60
C ALA A 102 -1.11 13.60 -10.54
N ASP A 103 -1.96 12.59 -10.72
CA ASP A 103 -3.00 12.20 -9.76
C ASP A 103 -2.39 11.68 -8.46
N VAL A 104 -1.36 10.82 -8.58
CA VAL A 104 -0.60 10.31 -7.42
C VAL A 104 0.07 11.46 -6.67
N ALA A 105 0.68 12.40 -7.39
CA ALA A 105 1.28 13.60 -6.81
C ALA A 105 0.24 14.44 -6.06
N ALA A 106 -0.91 14.68 -6.68
CA ALA A 106 -2.01 15.45 -6.11
C ALA A 106 -2.59 14.81 -4.85
N ALA A 107 -2.74 13.48 -4.82
CA ALA A 107 -3.21 12.77 -3.63
C ALA A 107 -2.23 12.90 -2.44
N VAL A 108 -0.93 12.82 -2.71
CA VAL A 108 0.12 13.04 -1.71
C VAL A 108 0.12 14.49 -1.23
N ASP A 109 0.04 15.46 -2.15
CA ASP A 109 0.04 16.88 -1.82
C ASP A 109 -1.23 17.29 -1.07
N LEU A 110 -2.38 16.67 -1.36
CA LEU A 110 -3.62 16.85 -0.61
C LEU A 110 -3.46 16.44 0.86
N ALA A 111 -2.81 15.30 1.14
CA ALA A 111 -2.57 14.87 2.52
C ALA A 111 -1.72 15.89 3.30
N VAL A 112 -0.66 16.40 2.65
CA VAL A 112 0.22 17.41 3.24
C VAL A 112 -0.51 18.75 3.42
N ALA A 113 -1.28 19.20 2.43
CA ALA A 113 -2.02 20.46 2.49
C ALA A 113 -3.12 20.44 3.57
N ARG A 114 -3.86 19.33 3.67
CA ARG A 114 -5.00 19.20 4.60
C ARG A 114 -4.59 18.93 6.04
N HIS A 115 -3.51 18.16 6.23
CA HIS A 115 -3.13 17.67 7.56
C HIS A 115 -1.72 18.07 8.01
N GLY A 116 -0.98 18.82 7.19
CA GLY A 116 0.39 19.27 7.47
C GLY A 116 1.45 18.17 7.39
N ARG A 117 1.06 16.92 7.11
CA ARG A 117 1.95 15.75 7.12
C ARG A 117 1.37 14.57 6.35
N LEU A 118 2.26 13.65 5.99
CA LEU A 118 1.93 12.32 5.48
C LEU A 118 2.82 11.29 6.18
N ASP A 119 2.22 10.33 6.89
CA ASP A 119 2.96 9.34 7.69
C ASP A 119 2.95 7.95 7.06
N VAL A 120 1.87 7.60 6.35
CA VAL A 120 1.75 6.30 5.68
C VAL A 120 1.26 6.50 4.25
N VAL A 121 1.91 5.84 3.30
CA VAL A 121 1.33 5.63 1.96
C VAL A 121 1.09 4.15 1.80
N TYR A 122 -0.14 3.75 1.50
CA TYR A 122 -0.46 2.38 1.15
C TYR A 122 -0.75 2.29 -0.35
N SER A 123 0.29 1.92 -1.10
CA SER A 123 0.22 1.64 -2.53
C SER A 123 -0.38 0.25 -2.76
N ASN A 124 -1.70 0.24 -2.81
CA ASN A 124 -2.53 -0.97 -2.83
C ASN A 124 -3.31 -1.19 -4.13
N ALA A 125 -3.57 -0.12 -4.92
CA ALA A 125 -4.33 -0.24 -6.15
C ALA A 125 -3.74 -1.35 -7.05
N GLY A 126 -4.62 -2.17 -7.62
CA GLY A 126 -4.18 -3.27 -8.46
C GLY A 126 -5.32 -3.95 -9.20
N ILE A 127 -5.00 -4.51 -10.36
CA ILE A 127 -5.91 -5.28 -11.22
C ILE A 127 -5.31 -6.65 -11.54
N ALA A 128 -6.16 -7.64 -11.83
CA ALA A 128 -5.72 -8.99 -12.20
C ALA A 128 -5.28 -9.10 -13.68
N GLY A 129 -5.78 -8.21 -14.54
CA GLY A 129 -5.69 -8.35 -16.00
C GLY A 129 -6.84 -9.18 -16.57
N GLY A 130 -6.74 -9.49 -17.86
CA GLY A 130 -7.65 -10.38 -18.56
C GLY A 130 -7.48 -11.85 -18.15
N ALA A 131 -8.34 -12.70 -18.72
CA ALA A 131 -8.18 -14.15 -18.56
C ALA A 131 -6.83 -14.61 -19.17
N PRO A 132 -6.14 -15.60 -18.57
CA PRO A 132 -4.94 -16.16 -19.17
C PRO A 132 -5.22 -16.68 -20.59
N PRO A 133 -4.34 -16.39 -21.57
CA PRO A 133 -4.52 -16.91 -22.93
C PRO A 133 -4.31 -18.43 -22.96
N ALA A 134 -4.91 -19.10 -23.95
CA ALA A 134 -4.78 -20.54 -24.13
C ALA A 134 -3.33 -20.99 -24.41
N THR A 135 -2.52 -20.10 -25.02
CA THR A 135 -1.10 -20.31 -25.27
C THR A 135 -0.34 -19.01 -25.03
N LEU A 136 0.96 -19.11 -24.74
CA LEU A 136 1.82 -17.93 -24.61
C LEU A 136 1.88 -17.10 -25.91
N ALA A 137 1.77 -17.74 -27.07
CA ALA A 137 1.74 -17.06 -28.36
C ALA A 137 0.49 -16.18 -28.57
N ALA A 138 -0.58 -16.42 -27.80
CA ALA A 138 -1.81 -15.64 -27.82
C ALA A 138 -1.87 -14.59 -26.69
N LEU A 139 -0.73 -14.27 -26.06
CA LEU A 139 -0.66 -13.24 -25.03
C LEU A 139 -0.99 -11.87 -25.60
N ASP A 140 -1.97 -11.21 -24.98
CA ASP A 140 -2.31 -9.82 -25.25
C ASP A 140 -1.33 -8.89 -24.54
N LEU A 141 -0.53 -8.16 -25.31
CA LEU A 141 0.45 -7.22 -24.78
C LEU A 141 -0.20 -5.92 -24.27
N ASP A 142 -1.36 -5.53 -24.79
CA ASP A 142 -2.08 -4.35 -24.30
C ASP A 142 -2.62 -4.61 -22.88
N ASP A 143 -3.14 -5.83 -22.64
CA ASP A 143 -3.53 -6.27 -21.30
C ASP A 143 -2.32 -6.32 -20.35
N TYR A 144 -1.20 -6.88 -20.82
CA TYR A 144 0.04 -6.92 -20.05
C TYR A 144 0.51 -5.52 -19.64
N ASP A 145 0.58 -4.59 -20.60
CA ASP A 145 1.04 -3.22 -20.36
C ASP A 145 0.11 -2.49 -19.39
N ARG A 146 -1.20 -2.69 -19.52
CA ARG A 146 -2.20 -2.14 -18.59
C ARG A 146 -2.02 -2.66 -17.18
N VAL A 147 -1.81 -3.98 -17.00
CA VAL A 147 -1.54 -4.57 -15.69
C VAL A 147 -0.23 -4.04 -15.10
N MET A 148 0.83 -3.95 -15.89
CA MET A 148 2.12 -3.40 -15.44
C MET A 148 2.03 -1.92 -15.07
N ALA A 149 1.26 -1.13 -15.83
CA ALA A 149 1.01 0.28 -15.55
C ALA A 149 0.34 0.47 -14.18
N VAL A 150 -0.72 -0.31 -13.89
CA VAL A 150 -1.49 -0.20 -12.64
C VAL A 150 -0.79 -0.87 -11.46
N ASN A 151 -0.13 -2.01 -11.64
CA ASN A 151 0.37 -2.82 -10.51
C ASN A 151 1.85 -2.57 -10.16
N ALA A 152 2.66 -2.09 -11.11
CA ALA A 152 4.10 -1.93 -10.93
C ALA A 152 4.56 -0.48 -11.13
N ARG A 153 4.30 0.12 -12.30
CA ARG A 153 4.71 1.51 -12.60
C ARG A 153 4.08 2.49 -11.61
N SER A 154 2.79 2.34 -11.33
CA SER A 154 2.07 3.18 -10.37
C SER A 154 2.72 3.20 -8.98
N MET A 155 3.30 2.07 -8.55
CA MET A 155 3.96 1.97 -7.25
C MET A 155 5.27 2.74 -7.22
N VAL A 156 5.99 2.80 -8.36
CA VAL A 156 7.16 3.67 -8.51
C VAL A 156 6.76 5.13 -8.36
N ALA A 157 5.64 5.55 -8.97
CA ALA A 157 5.11 6.91 -8.79
C ALA A 157 4.73 7.17 -7.32
N CYS A 158 4.06 6.20 -6.66
CA CYS A 158 3.74 6.31 -5.23
C CYS A 158 5.00 6.46 -4.37
N LEU A 159 6.04 5.65 -4.60
CA LEU A 159 7.32 5.72 -3.90
C LEU A 159 8.01 7.07 -4.13
N LYS A 160 8.07 7.55 -5.37
CA LYS A 160 8.65 8.85 -5.73
C LYS A 160 8.00 9.99 -4.96
N HIS A 161 6.67 10.09 -5.00
CA HIS A 161 5.94 11.19 -4.36
C HIS A 161 5.87 11.05 -2.83
N ALA A 162 5.77 9.83 -2.30
CA ALA A 162 5.89 9.58 -0.87
C ALA A 162 7.28 9.98 -0.35
N ALA A 163 8.35 9.55 -1.02
CA ALA A 163 9.72 9.91 -0.66
C ALA A 163 9.95 11.43 -0.70
N ARG A 164 9.41 12.13 -1.72
CA ARG A 164 9.49 13.61 -1.82
C ARG A 164 9.03 14.32 -0.55
N VAL A 165 7.96 13.86 0.09
CA VAL A 165 7.39 14.52 1.28
C VAL A 165 7.82 13.88 2.61
N MET A 166 8.24 12.61 2.60
CA MET A 166 8.69 11.87 3.79
C MET A 166 10.18 12.04 4.08
N ALA A 167 11.04 12.09 3.05
CA ALA A 167 12.49 12.14 3.21
C ALA A 167 12.99 13.40 3.95
N PRO A 168 12.50 14.62 3.67
CA PRO A 168 12.89 15.82 4.43
C PRO A 168 12.53 15.72 5.92
N ARG A 169 11.43 15.04 6.25
CA ARG A 169 10.98 14.80 7.62
C ARG A 169 11.67 13.60 8.29
N ARG A 170 12.43 12.82 7.51
CA ARG A 170 13.06 11.55 7.91
C ARG A 170 12.11 10.58 8.61
N ALA A 171 10.84 10.62 8.23
CA ALA A 171 9.78 9.87 8.87
C ALA A 171 8.69 9.53 7.85
N GLY A 172 8.20 8.29 7.92
CA GLY A 172 7.16 7.80 7.05
C GLY A 172 7.24 6.29 6.91
N CYS A 173 6.20 5.70 6.37
CA CYS A 173 6.14 4.29 6.00
C CYS A 173 5.42 4.16 4.67
N ILE A 174 6.00 3.39 3.75
CA ILE A 174 5.37 3.09 2.46
C ILE A 174 5.06 1.60 2.46
N LEU A 175 3.79 1.26 2.37
CA LEU A 175 3.28 -0.10 2.29
C LEU A 175 2.94 -0.40 0.84
N CYS A 176 3.39 -1.54 0.32
CA CYS A 176 3.14 -1.97 -1.06
C CYS A 176 2.43 -3.33 -1.06
N THR A 177 1.36 -3.47 -1.84
CA THR A 177 0.62 -4.73 -1.94
C THR A 177 1.25 -5.67 -2.98
N ALA A 178 2.03 -6.65 -2.50
CA ALA A 178 2.51 -7.78 -3.30
C ALA A 178 1.48 -8.93 -3.35
N SER A 179 1.88 -10.12 -3.77
CA SER A 179 1.06 -11.33 -3.78
C SER A 179 1.93 -12.56 -3.60
N SER A 180 1.36 -13.68 -3.15
CA SER A 180 2.05 -14.97 -3.20
C SER A 180 2.39 -15.37 -4.64
N THR A 181 1.66 -14.86 -5.65
CA THR A 181 1.96 -15.05 -7.08
C THR A 181 3.31 -14.44 -7.49
N ALA A 182 3.88 -13.55 -6.67
CA ALA A 182 5.22 -13.01 -6.90
C ALA A 182 6.32 -14.04 -6.67
N VAL A 183 6.05 -15.09 -5.89
CA VAL A 183 7.04 -16.10 -5.45
C VAL A 183 6.64 -17.50 -5.91
N LEU A 184 5.35 -17.80 -5.91
CA LEU A 184 4.80 -19.05 -6.38
C LEU A 184 4.43 -18.89 -7.86
N GLY A 185 5.13 -19.63 -8.73
CA GLY A 185 4.79 -19.68 -10.15
C GLY A 185 3.43 -20.32 -10.40
N ASN A 186 2.78 -19.96 -11.50
CA ASN A 186 1.57 -20.61 -12.03
C ASN A 186 0.29 -20.54 -11.16
N ILE A 187 0.19 -19.58 -10.24
CA ILE A 187 -1.05 -19.37 -9.44
C ILE A 187 -1.83 -18.12 -9.84
N GLY A 188 -1.51 -17.51 -10.99
CA GLY A 188 -2.24 -16.36 -11.53
C GLY A 188 -1.81 -16.01 -12.95
N PRO A 189 -2.47 -15.03 -13.60
CA PRO A 189 -2.11 -14.56 -14.93
C PRO A 189 -0.65 -14.12 -15.00
N LEU A 190 -0.02 -14.28 -16.17
CA LEU A 190 1.39 -13.96 -16.40
C LEU A 190 1.70 -12.51 -16.01
N ALA A 191 0.94 -11.55 -16.55
CA ALA A 191 1.12 -10.12 -16.28
C ALA A 191 0.96 -9.80 -14.79
N TYR A 192 -0.01 -10.40 -14.12
CA TYR A 192 -0.22 -10.22 -12.69
C TYR A 192 0.97 -10.72 -11.88
N SER A 193 1.43 -11.95 -12.15
CA SER A 193 2.56 -12.57 -11.45
C SER A 193 3.85 -11.76 -11.66
N MET A 194 4.11 -11.35 -12.89
CA MET A 194 5.23 -10.47 -13.26
C MET A 194 5.16 -9.13 -12.52
N SER A 195 3.99 -8.47 -12.52
CA SER A 195 3.83 -7.18 -11.85
C SER A 195 4.09 -7.28 -10.35
N LYS A 196 3.63 -8.35 -9.68
CA LYS A 196 3.84 -8.53 -8.24
C LYS A 196 5.27 -8.94 -7.90
N ALA A 197 5.97 -9.67 -8.78
CA ALA A 197 7.41 -9.88 -8.66
C ALA A 197 8.20 -8.56 -8.81
N ALA A 198 7.79 -7.68 -9.72
CA ALA A 198 8.37 -6.35 -9.87
C ALA A 198 8.22 -5.50 -8.60
N VAL A 199 7.07 -5.58 -7.91
CA VAL A 199 6.87 -4.91 -6.60
C VAL A 199 7.89 -5.39 -5.57
N VAL A 200 8.15 -6.70 -5.47
CA VAL A 200 9.13 -7.25 -4.53
C VAL A 200 10.53 -6.71 -4.84
N GLY A 201 10.96 -6.77 -6.11
CA GLY A 201 12.26 -6.26 -6.53
C GLY A 201 12.39 -4.75 -6.27
N MET A 202 11.35 -3.98 -6.58
CA MET A 202 11.31 -2.54 -6.32
C MET A 202 11.46 -2.21 -4.84
N VAL A 203 10.72 -2.89 -3.96
CA VAL A 203 10.84 -2.68 -2.50
C VAL A 203 12.25 -3.02 -2.00
N GLN A 204 12.89 -4.06 -2.55
CA GLN A 204 14.27 -4.40 -2.19
C GLN A 204 15.26 -3.32 -2.62
N THR A 205 15.12 -2.78 -3.84
CA THR A 205 16.00 -1.73 -4.37
C THR A 205 15.87 -0.40 -3.62
N VAL A 206 14.65 0.03 -3.28
CA VAL A 206 14.45 1.33 -2.62
C VAL A 206 14.91 1.36 -1.15
N LEU A 207 15.17 0.20 -0.54
CA LEU A 207 15.74 0.13 0.80
C LEU A 207 17.25 0.43 0.82
N GLU A 208 17.90 0.44 -0.35
CA GLU A 208 19.34 0.66 -0.48
C GLU A 208 19.74 2.12 -0.81
N VAL A 209 18.77 2.98 -1.11
CA VAL A 209 18.97 4.41 -1.42
C VAL A 209 18.73 5.32 -0.22
#